data_AF-A0A0F9G6W6-F1
#
_entry.id   AF-A0A0F9G6W6-F1
#
_cell.length_a   1.000
_cell.length_b   1.000
_cell.length_c   1.000
_cell.angle_alpha   90.00
_cell.angle_beta   90.00
_cell.angle_gamma   90.00
#
_symmetry.space_group_name_H-M   'P 1'
#
loop_
_entity.id
_entity.type
_entity.pdbx_description
1 polymer ?
#
loop_
_entity_poly.entity_id
_entity_poly.type
_entity_poly.pdbx_seq_one_letter_code
_entity_poly.pdbx_strand_id
1 'polypeptide(L)'
;MTAAKFTDFYKIIRPSPEATRVTDSQSMTDAGIYGNYSWYQRLIQGSGSRLTRYREYDLMDNDVDVARALDTIAEEMTGNDEATEECLIMDVVTEDDSAISDTEVLTVKAALRHWIGIHKWNFRLFKIARVTVKYGDCFFRKKKESTAWEFIHPKHVIGAIVDKDNIYKILGWQIRTETAEVRGTYGVPLTSSSSQDYSEIVPAREIVRFTLNDDMSDTAPFGESVLSPVFRSFKQKELLEDSVVIYRIQRAPERRVFYIDVGKMPPQRSKQYLEQIKNEIKQKKVPTINGGTNTIDSVYNPQSMSEDFFFAQRADGRGSRVETLPGGQGLGELSDLEYFMDKVIRGLRIPYSYMYQDKTGSQPFNDGKVGIAYIQELRFALFVARLQQYIEDILDKEFKKYLKAANIIISDFDYKIQLPTPQNFNTYRQQELDTNLLSTYGSADGIQHLSKRFILDKYLQLNKEEIIRNEMMLREERGLPADEENADKDLPLLYGTGDEGGGMGGFGGGGLGGMGGFGGEFGDEEGGEEGDMMAGAEGGEAMPSEEPPGAGS
;
A
#
# COMPACT_ATOMS: atom_id res chain seq x y z
N MET A 1 78.27 20.63 -4.73
CA MET A 1 77.12 21.48 -4.34
C MET A 1 75.99 21.17 -5.30
N THR A 2 75.06 20.32 -4.88
CA THR A 2 73.88 19.91 -5.65
C THR A 2 72.72 20.85 -5.34
N ALA A 3 72.15 21.46 -6.38
CA ALA A 3 71.00 22.34 -6.27
C ALA A 3 69.74 21.55 -5.88
N ALA A 4 69.12 21.90 -4.75
CA ALA A 4 67.85 21.35 -4.33
C ALA A 4 66.70 21.95 -5.16
N LYS A 5 65.91 21.07 -5.80
CA LYS A 5 64.64 21.43 -6.45
C LYS A 5 63.58 21.64 -5.36
N PHE A 6 62.99 22.83 -5.32
CA PHE A 6 61.75 23.06 -4.56
C PHE A 6 60.60 22.33 -5.25
N THR A 7 59.99 21.38 -4.55
CA THR A 7 58.67 20.82 -4.88
C THR A 7 57.81 20.89 -3.62
N ASP A 8 57.35 22.11 -3.29
CA ASP A 8 56.39 22.31 -2.21
C ASP A 8 54.96 22.27 -2.75
N PHE A 9 54.23 21.32 -2.19
CA PHE A 9 52.84 20.98 -2.40
C PHE A 9 51.93 22.13 -1.95
N TYR A 10 51.55 23.02 -2.86
CA TYR A 10 50.39 23.89 -2.62
C TYR A 10 49.10 23.06 -2.79
N LYS A 11 48.56 22.54 -1.69
CA LYS A 11 47.14 22.17 -1.62
C LYS A 11 46.36 23.47 -1.65
N ILE A 12 45.78 23.80 -2.80
CA ILE A 12 44.84 24.92 -2.92
C ILE A 12 43.64 24.57 -2.03
N ILE A 13 43.62 25.09 -0.81
CA ILE A 13 42.46 25.06 0.07
C ILE A 13 41.51 26.09 -0.52
N ARG A 14 40.60 25.64 -1.39
CA ARG A 14 39.43 26.45 -1.75
C ARG A 14 38.72 26.81 -0.43
N PRO A 15 38.25 28.06 -0.24
CA PRO A 15 37.44 28.38 0.93
C PRO A 15 36.31 27.36 0.99
N SER A 16 36.16 26.68 2.13
CA SER A 16 35.00 25.83 2.34
C SER A 16 33.78 26.70 2.07
N PRO A 17 32.84 26.30 1.20
CA PRO A 17 31.57 27.00 1.11
C PRO A 17 30.99 27.09 2.52
N GLU A 18 30.41 28.24 2.85
CA GLU A 18 29.77 28.42 4.16
C GLU A 18 28.71 27.31 4.31
N ALA A 19 28.88 26.45 5.31
CA ALA A 19 28.00 25.31 5.52
C ALA A 19 26.94 25.67 6.54
N THR A 20 25.67 25.51 6.19
CA THR A 20 24.55 25.71 7.12
C THR A 20 24.07 24.35 7.61
N ARG A 21 23.93 24.20 8.92
CA ARG A 21 23.30 23.01 9.48
C ARG A 21 21.79 23.17 9.40
N VAL A 22 21.16 22.34 8.58
CA VAL A 22 19.70 22.20 8.59
C VAL A 22 19.37 21.10 9.57
N THR A 23 19.11 21.51 10.80
CA THR A 23 18.45 20.69 11.81
C THR A 23 16.95 20.93 11.73
N ASP A 24 16.15 19.93 12.12
CA ASP A 24 14.69 19.98 12.13
C ASP A 24 14.15 21.39 12.43
N SER A 25 13.61 22.04 11.39
CA SER A 25 13.14 23.42 11.43
C SER A 25 11.97 23.56 12.39
N GLN A 26 12.15 24.47 13.34
CA GLN A 26 11.14 25.05 14.22
C GLN A 26 10.44 24.04 15.15
N SER A 27 10.91 24.02 16.41
CA SER A 27 9.95 24.14 17.51
C SER A 27 8.87 25.10 17.04
N MET A 28 7.62 24.67 16.90
CA MET A 28 6.52 25.62 16.96
C MET A 28 6.74 26.37 18.26
N THR A 29 7.39 27.53 18.16
CA THR A 29 7.58 28.45 19.26
C THR A 29 6.18 28.79 19.68
N ASP A 30 5.72 28.11 20.73
CA ASP A 30 4.91 28.54 21.86
C ASP A 30 4.10 29.84 21.68
N ALA A 31 3.50 30.01 20.51
CA ALA A 31 2.70 31.16 20.14
C ALA A 31 1.25 30.76 20.33
N GLY A 32 0.85 30.74 21.60
CA GLY A 32 -0.48 31.22 22.00
C GLY A 32 -1.69 30.42 21.51
N ILE A 33 -1.70 29.10 21.70
CA ILE A 33 -2.97 28.34 21.66
C ILE A 33 -3.24 27.77 23.06
N TYR A 34 -3.53 28.64 24.02
CA TYR A 34 -4.13 28.25 25.29
C TYR A 34 -5.66 28.30 25.15
N GLY A 35 -6.21 27.31 24.45
CA GLY A 35 -7.65 27.02 24.45
C GLY A 35 -7.87 25.59 24.93
N ASN A 36 -9.00 25.28 25.54
CA ASN A 36 -9.34 23.94 26.07
C ASN A 36 -9.24 22.80 25.02
N TYR A 37 -9.08 23.13 23.73
CA TYR A 37 -8.92 22.21 22.60
C TYR A 37 -7.51 22.17 21.99
N SER A 38 -6.54 22.91 22.56
CA SER A 38 -5.19 22.98 22.00
C SER A 38 -4.42 21.67 22.08
N TRP A 39 -4.68 20.88 23.13
CA TRP A 39 -4.12 19.53 23.27
C TRP A 39 -4.59 18.60 22.14
N TYR A 40 -5.86 18.70 21.75
CA TYR A 40 -6.46 17.90 20.67
C TYR A 40 -5.92 18.33 19.29
N GLN A 41 -5.84 19.63 19.05
CA GLN A 41 -5.26 20.16 17.81
C GLN A 41 -3.79 19.75 17.65
N ARG A 42 -3.01 19.79 18.74
CA ARG A 42 -1.61 19.35 18.75
C ARG A 42 -1.47 17.85 18.49
N LEU A 43 -2.33 17.04 19.10
CA LEU A 43 -2.33 15.59 18.88
C LEU A 43 -2.62 15.23 17.42
N ILE A 44 -3.56 15.96 16.80
CA ILE A 44 -4.01 15.69 15.43
C ILE A 44 -3.08 16.23 14.35
N GLN A 45 -2.47 17.38 14.59
CA GLN A 45 -1.54 18.00 13.63
C GLN A 45 -0.16 17.31 13.67
N GLY A 46 0.14 16.58 14.74
CA GLY A 46 1.42 15.90 14.92
C GLY A 46 2.52 16.87 15.32
N SER A 47 3.73 16.33 15.44
CA SER A 47 4.90 17.10 15.83
C SER A 47 5.60 17.78 14.66
N GLY A 48 6.10 19.00 14.86
CA GLY A 48 6.92 19.71 13.85
C GLY A 48 8.34 19.14 13.68
N SER A 49 8.86 18.44 14.70
CA SER A 49 10.17 17.79 14.62
C SER A 49 10.08 16.43 13.94
N ARG A 50 10.95 16.20 12.95
CA ARG A 50 11.08 14.94 12.19
C ARG A 50 11.34 13.74 13.10
N LEU A 51 12.21 13.87 14.10
CA LEU A 51 12.50 12.76 15.03
C LEU A 51 11.27 12.34 15.85
N THR A 52 10.39 13.27 16.20
CA THR A 52 9.13 12.95 16.89
C THR A 52 8.13 12.35 15.90
N ARG A 53 8.03 12.85 14.66
CA ARG A 53 7.23 12.22 13.58
C ARG A 53 7.64 10.77 13.33
N TYR A 54 8.93 10.47 13.36
CA TYR A 54 9.41 9.09 13.20
C TYR A 54 8.92 8.16 14.32
N ARG A 55 8.83 8.64 15.57
CA ARG A 55 8.25 7.88 16.68
C ARG A 55 6.74 7.70 16.50
N GLU A 56 6.07 8.73 16.02
CA GLU A 56 4.64 8.69 15.69
C GLU A 56 4.36 7.66 14.59
N TYR A 57 5.20 7.59 13.54
CA TYR A 57 5.09 6.56 12.49
C TYR A 57 5.38 5.15 12.99
N ASP A 58 6.22 4.96 14.01
CA ASP A 58 6.36 3.64 14.64
C ASP A 58 5.12 3.20 15.38
N LEU A 59 4.42 4.13 16.04
CA LEU A 59 3.17 3.83 16.70
C LEU A 59 2.10 3.46 15.68
N MET A 60 2.07 4.15 14.53
CA MET A 60 1.18 3.79 13.42
C MET A 60 1.50 2.40 12.85
N ASP A 61 2.78 2.06 12.68
CA ASP A 61 3.23 0.76 12.17
C ASP A 61 2.95 -0.41 13.14
N ASN A 62 2.51 -0.14 14.37
CA ASN A 62 2.01 -1.17 15.27
C ASN A 62 0.54 -1.53 14.99
N ASP A 63 -0.20 -0.70 14.25
CA ASP A 63 -1.55 -1.06 13.77
C ASP A 63 -1.42 -2.06 12.61
N VAL A 64 -2.22 -3.12 12.67
CA VAL A 64 -2.17 -4.24 11.72
C VAL A 64 -2.49 -3.78 10.30
N ASP A 65 -3.47 -2.88 10.15
CA ASP A 65 -3.88 -2.40 8.83
C ASP A 65 -2.79 -1.53 8.19
N VAL A 66 -2.15 -0.67 8.98
CA VAL A 66 -1.05 0.19 8.53
C VAL A 66 0.20 -0.64 8.23
N ALA A 67 0.53 -1.62 9.08
CA ALA A 67 1.67 -2.51 8.88
C ALA A 67 1.53 -3.30 7.58
N ARG A 68 0.36 -3.93 7.37
CA ARG A 68 0.04 -4.65 6.14
C ARG A 68 0.10 -3.74 4.93
N ALA A 69 -0.37 -2.50 5.08
CA ALA A 69 -0.32 -1.52 4.00
C ALA A 69 1.12 -1.19 3.57
N LEU A 70 1.99 -0.92 4.54
CA LEU A 70 3.41 -0.66 4.28
C LEU A 70 4.11 -1.88 3.66
N ASP A 71 3.76 -3.09 4.11
CA ASP A 71 4.30 -4.33 3.57
C ASP A 71 3.88 -4.51 2.10
N THR A 72 2.60 -4.36 1.77
CA THR A 72 2.11 -4.49 0.40
C THR A 72 2.74 -3.45 -0.54
N ILE A 73 2.87 -2.19 -0.10
CA ILE A 73 3.57 -1.17 -0.91
C ILE A 73 5.04 -1.60 -1.14
N ALA A 74 5.71 -2.08 -0.10
CA ALA A 74 7.12 -2.47 -0.19
C ALA A 74 7.33 -3.74 -1.04
N GLU A 75 6.42 -4.71 -0.98
CA GLU A 75 6.43 -5.93 -1.81
C GLU A 75 6.32 -5.55 -3.29
N GLU A 76 5.31 -4.75 -3.65
CA GLU A 76 5.06 -4.31 -5.02
C GLU A 76 6.17 -3.39 -5.56
N MET A 77 6.81 -2.59 -4.70
CA MET A 77 7.98 -1.79 -5.09
C MET A 77 9.21 -2.64 -5.41
N THR A 78 9.37 -3.79 -4.77
CA THR A 78 10.52 -4.66 -5.01
C THR A 78 10.30 -5.66 -6.11
N GLY A 79 9.03 -6.03 -6.35
CA GLY A 79 8.61 -7.05 -7.29
C GLY A 79 9.28 -8.41 -7.05
N ASN A 80 8.75 -9.44 -7.69
CA ASN A 80 9.50 -10.65 -7.99
C ASN A 80 9.04 -11.06 -9.38
N ASP A 81 9.99 -11.11 -10.32
CA ASP A 81 9.73 -11.76 -11.60
C ASP A 81 9.71 -13.28 -11.35
N GLU A 82 8.54 -13.90 -11.46
CA GLU A 82 8.36 -15.33 -11.20
C GLU A 82 9.22 -16.22 -12.11
N ALA A 83 9.61 -15.72 -13.29
CA ALA A 83 10.38 -16.49 -14.27
C ALA A 83 11.90 -16.37 -14.05
N THR A 84 12.37 -15.21 -13.59
CA THR A 84 13.81 -14.89 -13.59
C THR A 84 14.42 -14.91 -12.19
N GLU A 85 13.62 -14.73 -11.13
CA GLU A 85 14.06 -14.57 -9.72
C GLU A 85 15.16 -13.48 -9.52
N GLU A 86 15.43 -12.66 -10.53
CA GLU A 86 16.43 -11.60 -10.49
C GLU A 86 15.82 -10.36 -9.82
N CYS A 87 16.38 -9.95 -8.67
CA CYS A 87 15.85 -8.79 -7.93
C CYS A 87 16.16 -7.43 -8.56
N LEU A 88 17.04 -7.38 -9.57
CA LEU A 88 17.38 -6.18 -10.32
C LEU A 88 17.54 -6.55 -11.78
N ILE A 89 16.87 -5.80 -12.64
CA ILE A 89 16.93 -5.96 -14.10
C ILE A 89 17.88 -4.90 -14.64
N MET A 90 18.65 -5.28 -15.66
CA MET A 90 19.50 -4.37 -16.39
C MET A 90 18.90 -4.12 -17.76
N ASP A 91 18.42 -2.91 -17.96
CA ASP A 91 17.93 -2.46 -19.24
C ASP A 91 19.09 -1.79 -19.99
N VAL A 92 19.38 -2.33 -21.17
CA VAL A 92 20.37 -1.79 -22.08
C VAL A 92 19.67 -0.73 -22.91
N VAL A 93 20.04 0.54 -22.71
CA VAL A 93 19.43 1.67 -23.41
C VAL A 93 20.31 1.97 -24.62
N THR A 94 19.88 1.52 -25.80
CA THR A 94 20.52 1.90 -27.07
C THR A 94 19.81 3.11 -27.64
N GLU A 95 20.45 4.29 -27.59
CA GLU A 95 19.90 5.50 -28.24
C GLU A 95 20.00 5.44 -29.78
N ASP A 96 20.97 4.70 -30.34
CA ASP A 96 21.34 4.80 -31.76
C ASP A 96 21.57 3.44 -32.47
N ASP A 97 20.86 2.36 -32.09
CA ASP A 97 21.04 1.03 -32.71
C ASP A 97 22.50 0.49 -32.67
N SER A 98 23.38 1.14 -31.91
CA SER A 98 24.74 0.71 -31.68
C SER A 98 24.69 -0.50 -30.76
N ALA A 99 24.75 -1.69 -31.36
CA ALA A 99 24.85 -2.94 -30.62
C ALA A 99 26.05 -2.86 -29.67
N ILE A 100 25.77 -2.73 -28.37
CA ILE A 100 26.77 -2.96 -27.32
C ILE A 100 27.32 -4.37 -27.53
N SER A 101 28.62 -4.56 -27.34
CA SER A 101 29.17 -5.90 -27.47
C SER A 101 28.49 -6.85 -26.48
N ASP A 102 28.01 -8.00 -26.96
CA ASP A 102 27.46 -9.06 -26.10
C ASP A 102 28.41 -9.41 -24.95
N THR A 103 29.72 -9.29 -25.19
CA THR A 103 30.75 -9.50 -24.16
C THR A 103 30.70 -8.45 -23.06
N GLU A 104 30.48 -7.18 -23.38
CA GLU A 104 30.35 -6.09 -22.41
C GLU A 104 29.09 -6.30 -21.57
N VAL A 105 27.94 -6.58 -22.21
CA VAL A 105 26.68 -6.88 -21.51
C VAL A 105 26.84 -8.05 -20.54
N LEU A 106 27.53 -9.12 -20.94
CA LEU A 106 27.82 -10.26 -20.06
C LEU A 106 28.71 -9.86 -18.87
N THR A 107 29.73 -9.02 -19.09
CA THR A 107 30.58 -8.53 -17.99
C THR A 107 29.81 -7.67 -16.99
N VAL A 108 28.91 -6.79 -17.45
CA VAL A 108 28.07 -5.99 -16.55
C VAL A 108 27.11 -6.88 -15.78
N LYS A 109 26.46 -7.84 -16.45
CA LYS A 109 25.55 -8.80 -15.79
C LYS A 109 26.29 -9.62 -14.73
N ALA A 110 27.52 -10.06 -15.01
CA ALA A 110 28.35 -10.73 -14.01
C ALA A 110 28.71 -9.81 -12.83
N ALA A 111 29.06 -8.54 -13.10
CA ALA A 111 29.35 -7.55 -12.07
C ALA A 111 28.11 -7.22 -11.22
N LEU A 112 26.92 -7.15 -11.83
CA LEU A 112 25.63 -6.96 -11.17
C LEU A 112 25.35 -8.10 -10.20
N ARG A 113 25.50 -9.35 -10.65
CA ARG A 113 25.31 -10.54 -9.80
C ARG A 113 26.27 -10.54 -8.61
N HIS A 114 27.53 -10.14 -8.82
CA HIS A 114 28.49 -10.00 -7.73
C HIS A 114 28.08 -8.89 -6.75
N TRP A 115 27.62 -7.74 -7.25
CA TRP A 115 27.14 -6.64 -6.43
C TRP A 115 25.91 -7.01 -5.60
N ILE A 116 24.96 -7.72 -6.20
CA ILE A 116 23.81 -8.34 -5.51
C ILE A 116 24.27 -9.27 -4.38
N GLY A 117 25.29 -10.10 -4.64
CA GLY A 117 25.86 -11.00 -3.63
C GLY A 117 26.53 -10.28 -2.45
N ILE A 118 27.30 -9.21 -2.70
CA ILE A 118 27.94 -8.40 -1.65
C ILE A 118 26.89 -7.78 -0.73
N HIS A 119 25.88 -7.15 -1.32
CA HIS A 119 24.88 -6.42 -0.56
C HIS A 119 23.77 -7.31 -0.02
N LYS A 120 23.57 -8.50 -0.60
CA LYS A 120 22.43 -9.39 -0.34
C LYS A 120 21.11 -8.69 -0.66
N TRP A 121 21.01 -8.14 -1.86
CA TRP A 121 19.85 -7.33 -2.28
C TRP A 121 18.52 -8.08 -2.15
N ASN A 122 18.51 -9.39 -2.42
CA ASN A 122 17.33 -10.26 -2.31
C ASN A 122 16.63 -10.18 -0.94
N PHE A 123 17.38 -9.96 0.16
CA PHE A 123 16.81 -9.85 1.51
C PHE A 123 16.66 -8.41 2.01
N ARG A 124 17.39 -7.47 1.41
CA ARG A 124 17.48 -6.09 1.88
C ARG A 124 16.58 -5.13 1.13
N LEU A 125 16.30 -5.38 -0.14
CA LEU A 125 15.50 -4.48 -0.97
C LEU A 125 14.12 -4.25 -0.35
N PHE A 126 13.43 -5.31 0.07
CA PHE A 126 12.13 -5.19 0.75
C PHE A 126 12.20 -4.28 1.98
N LYS A 127 13.22 -4.50 2.83
CA LYS A 127 13.42 -3.67 4.03
C LYS A 127 13.77 -2.22 3.69
N ILE A 128 14.50 -1.99 2.60
CA ILE A 128 14.86 -0.64 2.14
C ILE A 128 13.62 0.08 1.64
N ALA A 129 12.83 -0.56 0.79
CA ALA A 129 11.56 -0.01 0.31
C ALA A 129 10.66 0.33 1.51
N ARG A 130 10.43 -0.63 2.41
CA ARG A 130 9.59 -0.44 3.61
C ARG A 130 10.06 0.70 4.52
N VAL A 131 11.37 0.78 4.82
CA VAL A 131 11.93 1.85 5.66
C VAL A 131 11.83 3.21 4.96
N THR A 132 12.08 3.25 3.65
CA THR A 132 11.99 4.48 2.84
C THR A 132 10.55 4.98 2.75
N VAL A 133 9.58 4.10 2.55
CA VAL A 133 8.13 4.44 2.56
C VAL A 133 7.68 4.93 3.93
N LYS A 134 8.11 4.27 5.01
CA LYS A 134 7.74 4.62 6.39
C LYS A 134 8.32 5.94 6.87
N TYR A 135 9.60 6.21 6.62
CA TYR A 135 10.28 7.39 7.16
C TYR A 135 10.55 8.50 6.12
N GLY A 136 10.32 8.23 4.84
CA GLY A 136 10.73 9.09 3.72
C GLY A 136 12.19 8.91 3.30
N ASP A 137 13.04 8.40 4.21
CA ASP A 137 14.48 8.23 4.00
C ASP A 137 15.02 6.94 4.61
N CYS A 138 16.01 6.32 3.95
CA CYS A 138 16.77 5.19 4.44
C CYS A 138 18.27 5.43 4.24
N PHE A 139 19.07 5.24 5.29
CA PHE A 139 20.49 5.62 5.32
C PHE A 139 21.41 4.41 5.47
N PHE A 140 22.52 4.45 4.74
CA PHE A 140 23.59 3.46 4.81
C PHE A 140 24.96 4.12 4.87
N ARG A 141 25.85 3.62 5.73
CA ARG A 141 27.27 4.00 5.74
C ARG A 141 28.04 3.12 4.79
N LYS A 142 28.80 3.74 3.89
CA LYS A 142 29.69 3.11 2.92
C LYS A 142 31.14 3.40 3.31
N LYS A 143 31.84 2.38 3.84
CA LYS A 143 33.27 2.48 4.18
C LYS A 143 34.17 2.37 2.94
N LYS A 144 33.87 1.40 2.07
CA LYS A 144 34.52 1.17 0.78
C LYS A 144 33.47 0.76 -0.26
N GLU A 145 33.76 0.98 -1.54
CA GLU A 145 32.87 0.62 -2.65
C GLU A 145 32.64 -0.89 -2.78
N SER A 146 33.64 -1.71 -2.43
CA SER A 146 33.57 -3.16 -2.51
C SER A 146 32.97 -3.85 -1.27
N THR A 147 32.64 -3.09 -0.21
CA THR A 147 32.13 -3.66 1.04
C THR A 147 30.63 -3.45 1.20
N ALA A 148 29.96 -4.41 1.83
CA ALA A 148 28.54 -4.29 2.16
C ALA A 148 28.27 -3.03 2.98
N TRP A 149 27.18 -2.33 2.65
CA TRP A 149 26.82 -1.10 3.35
C TRP A 149 26.21 -1.39 4.72
N GLU A 150 26.58 -0.57 5.71
CA GLU A 150 26.11 -0.68 7.09
C GLU A 150 24.84 0.17 7.26
N PHE A 151 23.76 -0.43 7.76
CA PHE A 151 22.49 0.28 7.97
C PHE A 151 22.62 1.30 9.11
N ILE A 152 22.14 2.52 8.86
CA ILE A 152 21.97 3.54 9.90
C ILE A 152 20.47 3.80 10.03
N HIS A 153 19.95 3.60 11.25
CA HIS A 153 18.54 3.88 11.52
C HIS A 153 18.25 5.38 11.30
N PRO A 154 17.19 5.78 10.56
CA PRO A 154 16.89 7.19 10.27
C PRO A 154 16.82 8.10 11.50
N LYS A 155 16.32 7.59 12.63
CA LYS A 155 16.31 8.30 13.94
C LYS A 155 17.70 8.70 14.47
N HIS A 156 18.77 8.03 14.05
CA HIS A 156 20.13 8.38 14.48
C HIS A 156 20.71 9.53 13.65
N VAL A 157 20.09 9.87 12.51
CA VAL A 157 20.50 11.02 11.68
C VAL A 157 19.84 12.27 12.24
N ILE A 158 20.62 13.11 12.93
CA ILE A 158 20.12 14.31 13.62
C ILE A 158 19.83 15.45 12.63
N GLY A 159 20.66 15.60 11.60
CA GLY A 159 20.51 16.68 10.64
C GLY A 159 21.44 16.56 9.44
N ALA A 160 21.15 17.36 8.41
CA ALA A 160 21.98 17.48 7.22
C ALA A 160 22.83 18.76 7.31
N ILE A 161 24.07 18.67 6.86
CA ILE A 161 24.94 19.82 6.64
C ILE A 161 24.88 20.13 5.16
N VAL A 162 24.30 21.28 4.81
CA VAL A 162 24.05 21.68 3.42
C VAL A 162 24.85 22.92 3.07
N ASP A 163 25.01 23.14 1.77
CA ASP A 163 25.59 24.38 1.26
C ASP A 163 24.66 25.56 1.59
N LYS A 164 25.23 26.74 1.90
CA LYS A 164 24.45 27.93 2.27
C LYS A 164 23.53 28.40 1.14
N ASP A 165 24.00 28.29 -0.10
CA ASP A 165 23.28 28.81 -1.27
C ASP A 165 22.31 27.77 -1.87
N ASN A 166 22.44 26.49 -1.51
CA ASN A 166 21.61 25.41 -2.05
C ASN A 166 21.38 24.29 -1.02
N ILE A 167 20.15 24.20 -0.52
CA ILE A 167 19.73 23.22 0.49
C ILE A 167 19.77 21.78 -0.04
N TYR A 168 19.57 21.57 -1.34
CA TYR A 168 19.64 20.24 -1.97
C TYR A 168 21.07 19.72 -2.07
N LYS A 169 22.06 20.61 -1.97
CA LYS A 169 23.47 20.24 -2.02
C LYS A 169 23.97 19.88 -0.61
N ILE A 170 23.90 18.60 -0.31
CA ILE A 170 24.29 18.03 0.99
C ILE A 170 25.80 17.82 1.02
N LEU A 171 26.49 18.47 1.98
CA LEU A 171 27.93 18.35 2.22
C LEU A 171 28.25 17.23 3.20
N GLY A 172 27.37 16.98 4.17
CA GLY A 172 27.56 15.95 5.18
C GLY A 172 26.33 15.73 6.05
N TRP A 173 26.46 14.80 6.98
CA TRP A 173 25.39 14.37 7.87
C TRP A 173 25.89 14.35 9.31
N GLN A 174 25.04 14.79 10.24
CA GLN A 174 25.29 14.66 11.66
C GLN A 174 24.59 13.40 12.18
N ILE A 175 25.37 12.41 12.59
CA ILE A 175 24.87 11.10 13.01
C ILE A 175 25.18 10.91 14.49
N ARG A 176 24.21 10.39 15.24
CA ARG A 176 24.39 9.95 16.62
C ARG A 176 25.22 8.68 16.63
N THR A 177 26.38 8.75 17.27
CA THR A 177 27.25 7.60 17.54
C THR A 177 26.68 6.88 18.76
N GLU A 178 25.65 6.07 18.56
CA GLU A 178 25.22 5.15 19.61
C GLU A 178 26.30 4.08 19.75
N THR A 179 26.98 4.05 20.90
CA THR A 179 27.58 2.78 21.35
C THR A 179 26.42 1.82 21.48
N ALA A 180 26.40 0.76 20.66
CA ALA A 180 25.42 -0.31 20.77
C ALA A 180 25.57 -0.98 22.14
N GLU A 181 24.96 -0.39 23.16
CA GLU A 181 24.91 -0.99 24.48
C GLU A 181 23.96 -2.18 24.42
N VAL A 182 24.42 -3.33 24.91
CA VAL A 182 23.63 -4.54 25.01
C VAL A 182 22.40 -4.23 25.89
N ARG A 183 21.22 -4.22 25.28
CA ARG A 183 19.94 -4.08 26.00
C ARG A 183 19.69 -5.37 26.78
N GLY A 184 19.38 -5.26 28.07
CA GLY A 184 19.05 -6.41 28.91
C GLY A 184 17.71 -7.05 28.52
N THR A 185 17.43 -8.21 29.12
CA THR A 185 16.29 -9.11 28.84
C THR A 185 14.88 -8.48 28.91
N TYR A 186 14.75 -7.24 29.38
CA TYR A 186 13.48 -6.50 29.46
C TYR A 186 13.54 -5.11 28.81
N GLY A 187 14.48 -4.88 27.90
CA GLY A 187 14.64 -3.58 27.24
C GLY A 187 15.21 -2.47 28.14
N VAL A 188 15.59 -2.80 29.38
CA VAL A 188 16.29 -1.90 30.29
C VAL A 188 17.78 -1.91 29.93
N PRO A 189 18.41 -0.73 29.70
CA PRO A 189 19.85 -0.63 29.49
C PRO A 189 20.61 -1.15 30.71
N LEU A 190 21.64 -1.98 30.51
CA LEU A 190 22.44 -2.54 31.61
C LEU A 190 23.32 -1.48 32.31
N THR A 191 23.47 -0.29 31.75
CA THR A 191 24.30 0.77 32.30
C THR A 191 23.47 2.04 32.51
N SER A 192 23.51 2.57 33.74
CA SER A 192 22.91 3.84 34.12
C SER A 192 23.92 4.98 33.97
N SER A 193 24.55 5.09 32.81
CA SER A 193 25.33 6.28 32.49
C SER A 193 24.45 7.21 31.66
N SER A 194 24.31 8.44 32.11
CA SER A 194 23.76 9.55 31.33
C SER A 194 24.50 9.60 30.00
N SER A 195 23.91 8.99 28.96
CA SER A 195 24.48 8.92 27.63
C SER A 195 24.59 10.34 27.08
N GLN A 196 25.79 10.94 27.18
CA GLN A 196 26.11 12.07 26.32
C GLN A 196 25.98 11.55 24.89
N ASP A 197 25.00 12.07 24.16
CA ASP A 197 24.79 11.76 22.74
C ASP A 197 26.02 12.26 21.97
N TYR A 198 27.05 11.41 21.84
CA TYR A 198 28.16 11.69 20.95
C TYR A 198 27.63 11.71 19.52
N SER A 199 27.85 12.82 18.80
CA SER A 199 27.48 12.94 17.39
C SER A 199 28.72 13.10 16.53
N GLU A 200 28.82 12.28 15.48
CA GLU A 200 29.86 12.35 14.46
C GLU A 200 29.33 13.13 13.24
N ILE A 201 30.20 13.90 12.59
CA ILE A 201 29.91 14.51 11.30
C ILE A 201 30.56 13.64 10.22
N VAL A 202 29.74 13.07 9.36
CA VAL A 202 30.17 12.18 8.27
C VAL A 202 29.98 12.90 6.94
N PRO A 203 30.98 12.92 6.04
CA PRO A 203 30.84 13.55 4.73
C PRO A 203 29.83 12.81 3.86
N ALA A 204 29.12 13.54 2.97
CA ALA A 204 28.03 12.97 2.17
C ALA A 204 28.47 11.78 1.29
N ARG A 205 29.72 11.77 0.83
CA ARG A 205 30.30 10.67 0.01
C ARG A 205 30.32 9.30 0.71
N GLU A 206 30.31 9.28 2.04
CA GLU A 206 30.36 8.06 2.85
C GLU A 206 28.96 7.55 3.21
N ILE A 207 27.90 8.24 2.76
CA ILE A 207 26.51 7.86 3.03
C ILE A 207 25.77 7.62 1.73
N VAL A 208 25.14 6.45 1.63
CA VAL A 208 24.12 6.19 0.63
C VAL A 208 22.77 6.44 1.27
N ARG A 209 21.97 7.30 0.65
CA ARG A 209 20.63 7.65 1.12
C ARG A 209 19.64 7.27 0.03
N PHE A 210 18.67 6.44 0.38
CA PHE A 210 17.43 6.29 -0.37
C PHE A 210 16.43 7.32 0.14
N THR A 211 15.78 8.05 -0.77
CA THR A 211 14.90 9.16 -0.38
C THR A 211 13.71 9.32 -1.29
N LEU A 212 12.58 9.70 -0.71
CA LEU A 212 11.38 10.17 -1.43
C LEU A 212 11.34 11.71 -1.54
N ASN A 213 12.42 12.41 -1.19
CA ASN A 213 12.46 13.86 -1.30
C ASN A 213 12.51 14.31 -2.76
N ASP A 214 11.61 15.20 -3.13
CA ASP A 214 11.63 15.93 -4.39
C ASP A 214 12.21 17.35 -4.17
N ASP A 215 12.61 18.01 -5.25
CA ASP A 215 13.06 19.40 -5.21
C ASP A 215 11.92 20.37 -4.87
N MET A 216 10.67 19.96 -4.99
CA MET A 216 9.49 20.76 -4.65
C MET A 216 9.03 20.65 -3.19
N SER A 217 9.63 19.76 -2.39
CA SER A 217 9.15 19.48 -1.03
C SER A 217 9.62 20.52 0.00
N ASP A 218 8.69 20.96 0.85
CA ASP A 218 8.98 21.81 2.02
C ASP A 218 9.83 21.08 3.09
N THR A 219 9.92 19.75 3.05
CA THR A 219 10.73 18.96 3.99
C THR A 219 12.19 18.85 3.59
N ALA A 220 12.60 19.48 2.48
CA ALA A 220 13.98 19.47 2.01
C ALA A 220 14.95 19.90 3.14
N PRO A 221 16.08 19.21 3.32
CA PRO A 221 16.63 18.18 2.44
C PRO A 221 16.07 16.77 2.68
N PHE A 222 15.16 16.54 3.63
CA PHE A 222 14.64 15.22 4.02
C PHE A 222 13.37 14.81 3.25
N GLY A 223 13.16 13.51 3.08
CA GLY A 223 11.99 12.97 2.40
C GLY A 223 10.74 13.02 3.27
N GLU A 224 9.58 13.14 2.64
CA GLU A 224 8.29 13.00 3.31
C GLU A 224 7.86 11.52 3.31
N SER A 225 7.28 11.08 4.43
CA SER A 225 6.73 9.73 4.55
C SER A 225 5.35 9.62 3.89
N VAL A 226 5.04 8.44 3.33
CA VAL A 226 3.70 8.13 2.82
C VAL A 226 2.64 8.18 3.93
N LEU A 227 3.03 8.02 5.20
CA LEU A 227 2.14 8.09 6.36
C LEU A 227 1.77 9.52 6.79
N SER A 228 2.52 10.53 6.33
CA SER A 228 2.31 11.95 6.67
C SER A 228 0.85 12.41 6.44
N PRO A 229 0.23 12.22 5.25
CA PRO A 229 -1.16 12.60 5.01
C PRO A 229 -2.18 11.75 5.79
N VAL A 230 -1.81 10.53 6.20
CA VAL A 230 -2.70 9.58 6.89
C VAL A 230 -2.73 9.83 8.40
N PHE A 231 -1.66 10.40 8.95
CA PHE A 231 -1.45 10.59 10.39
C PHE A 231 -2.67 11.21 11.10
N ARG A 232 -3.21 12.31 10.56
CA ARG A 232 -4.38 12.99 11.14
C ARG A 232 -5.60 12.06 11.22
N SER A 233 -5.90 11.35 10.14
CA SER A 233 -7.06 10.44 10.09
C SER A 233 -6.86 9.25 11.02
N PHE A 234 -5.63 8.72 11.10
CA PHE A 234 -5.27 7.64 12.01
C PHE A 234 -5.44 8.04 13.47
N LYS A 235 -4.95 9.23 13.87
CA LYS A 235 -5.12 9.72 15.25
C LYS A 235 -6.60 9.94 15.61
N GLN A 236 -7.43 10.35 14.66
CA GLN A 236 -8.87 10.47 14.86
C GLN A 236 -9.53 9.09 15.04
N LYS A 237 -9.15 8.09 14.23
CA LYS A 237 -9.58 6.69 14.39
C LYS A 237 -9.22 6.17 15.79
N GLU A 238 -7.95 6.26 16.18
CA GLU A 238 -7.44 5.78 17.47
C GLU A 238 -8.20 6.40 18.65
N LEU A 239 -8.41 7.72 18.63
CA LEU A 239 -9.19 8.41 19.67
C LEU A 239 -10.64 7.94 19.72
N LEU A 240 -11.26 7.67 18.57
CA LEU A 240 -12.63 7.18 18.52
C LEU A 240 -12.73 5.74 19.03
N GLU A 241 -11.81 4.86 18.63
CA GLU A 241 -11.71 3.49 19.12
C GLU A 241 -11.59 3.47 20.66
N ASP A 242 -10.67 4.26 21.21
CA ASP A 242 -10.51 4.41 22.65
C ASP A 242 -11.78 4.99 23.31
N SER A 243 -12.41 5.98 22.69
CA SER A 243 -13.63 6.59 23.22
C SER A 243 -14.79 5.61 23.28
N VAL A 244 -14.95 4.76 22.26
CA VAL A 244 -15.99 3.72 22.20
C VAL A 244 -15.73 2.67 23.28
N VAL A 245 -14.48 2.27 23.46
CA VAL A 245 -14.10 1.33 24.53
C VAL A 245 -14.37 1.93 25.91
N ILE A 246 -13.96 3.18 26.16
CA ILE A 246 -14.21 3.88 27.42
C ILE A 246 -15.70 4.07 27.65
N TYR A 247 -16.46 4.48 26.64
CA TYR A 247 -17.91 4.63 26.70
C TYR A 247 -18.57 3.30 27.09
N ARG A 248 -18.17 2.21 26.43
CA ARG A 248 -18.65 0.86 26.74
C ARG A 248 -18.25 0.45 28.17
N ILE A 249 -17.01 0.64 28.61
CA ILE A 249 -16.58 0.25 29.96
C ILE A 249 -17.31 1.06 31.04
N GLN A 250 -17.42 2.38 30.86
CA GLN A 250 -17.95 3.29 31.87
C GLN A 250 -19.49 3.24 31.96
N ARG A 251 -20.17 2.98 30.83
CA ARG A 251 -21.64 2.95 30.73
C ARG A 251 -22.24 1.54 30.56
N ALA A 252 -21.44 0.48 30.37
CA ALA A 252 -21.91 -0.90 30.42
C ALA A 252 -22.49 -1.31 31.78
N PRO A 253 -21.93 -0.91 32.94
CA PRO A 253 -22.59 -1.23 34.18
C PRO A 253 -23.83 -0.35 34.33
N GLU A 254 -24.99 -1.00 34.47
CA GLU A 254 -26.21 -0.33 34.92
C GLU A 254 -25.93 0.37 36.24
N ARG A 255 -26.15 1.68 36.27
CA ARG A 255 -26.01 2.46 37.50
C ARG A 255 -27.36 2.54 38.18
N ARG A 256 -27.40 2.25 39.47
CA ARG A 256 -28.63 2.33 40.25
C ARG A 256 -28.56 3.52 41.19
N VAL A 257 -29.64 4.27 41.25
CA VAL A 257 -29.85 5.35 42.18
C VAL A 257 -30.82 4.86 43.24
N PHE A 258 -30.33 4.77 44.47
CA PHE A 258 -31.11 4.39 45.64
C PHE A 258 -31.59 5.66 46.33
N TYR A 259 -32.90 5.91 46.26
CA TYR A 259 -33.56 6.89 47.10
C TYR A 259 -33.94 6.21 48.40
N ILE A 260 -33.31 6.63 49.50
CA ILE A 260 -33.56 6.09 50.84
C ILE A 260 -34.35 7.11 51.64
N ASP A 261 -35.50 6.71 52.17
CA ASP A 261 -36.27 7.54 53.09
C ASP A 261 -35.57 7.60 54.46
N VAL A 262 -35.16 8.81 54.85
CA VAL A 262 -34.51 9.07 56.16
C VAL A 262 -35.48 9.67 57.19
N GLY A 263 -36.76 9.78 56.85
CA GLY A 263 -37.81 10.35 57.71
C GLY A 263 -37.48 11.77 58.19
N LYS A 264 -37.72 12.05 59.47
CA LYS A 264 -37.44 13.34 60.13
C LYS A 264 -36.07 13.37 60.84
N MET A 265 -35.12 12.52 60.46
CA MET A 265 -33.81 12.48 61.12
C MET A 265 -32.98 13.76 60.85
N PRO A 266 -32.14 14.21 61.81
CA PRO A 266 -31.19 15.29 61.59
C PRO A 266 -30.11 14.92 60.55
N PRO A 267 -29.54 15.90 59.79
CA PRO A 267 -28.59 15.65 58.69
C PRO A 267 -27.36 14.81 59.05
N GLN A 268 -26.92 14.82 60.31
CA GLN A 268 -25.76 14.05 60.76
C GLN A 268 -26.10 12.56 60.99
N ARG A 269 -27.28 12.28 61.55
CA ARG A 269 -27.74 10.89 61.76
C ARG A 269 -28.20 10.24 60.46
N SER A 270 -28.77 11.01 59.53
CA SER A 270 -29.15 10.50 58.22
C SER A 270 -27.94 10.05 57.39
N LYS A 271 -26.78 10.71 57.51
CA LYS A 271 -25.53 10.28 56.87
C LYS A 271 -25.04 8.94 57.44
N GLN A 272 -25.06 8.78 58.76
CA GLN A 272 -24.68 7.52 59.42
C GLN A 272 -25.61 6.37 59.02
N TYR A 273 -26.92 6.62 58.96
CA TYR A 273 -27.89 5.63 58.50
C TYR A 273 -27.69 5.24 57.02
N LEU A 274 -27.41 6.23 56.16
CA LEU A 274 -27.09 5.98 54.75
C LEU A 274 -25.79 5.19 54.58
N GLU A 275 -24.76 5.46 55.39
CA GLU A 275 -23.52 4.68 55.40
C GLU A 275 -23.73 3.23 55.86
N GLN A 276 -24.61 3.00 56.85
CA GLN A 276 -24.97 1.65 57.30
C GLN A 276 -25.67 0.86 56.17
N ILE A 277 -26.67 1.44 55.52
CA ILE A 277 -27.38 0.81 54.39
C ILE A 277 -26.43 0.56 53.21
N LYS A 278 -25.55 1.53 52.92
CA LYS A 278 -24.53 1.40 51.88
C LYS A 278 -23.62 0.19 52.13
N ASN A 279 -23.21 -0.04 53.37
CA ASN A 279 -22.36 -1.17 53.73
C ASN A 279 -23.12 -2.51 53.67
N GLU A 280 -24.38 -2.54 54.09
CA GLU A 280 -25.23 -3.74 54.02
C GLU A 280 -25.47 -4.19 52.57
N ILE A 281 -25.75 -3.25 51.66
CA ILE A 281 -25.99 -3.55 50.24
C ILE A 281 -24.70 -4.05 49.55
N LYS A 282 -23.54 -3.50 49.94
CA LYS A 282 -22.23 -3.91 49.40
C LYS A 282 -21.79 -5.31 49.85
N GLN A 283 -22.24 -5.77 51.02
CA GLN A 283 -21.83 -7.06 51.58
C GLN A 283 -22.55 -8.27 50.94
N LYS A 284 -23.66 -8.08 50.22
CA LYS A 284 -24.55 -9.20 49.80
C LYS A 284 -24.12 -9.98 48.54
N LYS A 285 -22.94 -9.73 47.94
CA LYS A 285 -22.55 -10.42 46.69
C LYS A 285 -21.05 -10.72 46.59
N VAL A 286 -20.59 -11.85 47.16
CA VAL A 286 -19.57 -12.72 46.52
C VAL A 286 -19.79 -14.17 47.02
N PRO A 287 -20.19 -15.13 46.18
CA PRO A 287 -19.92 -16.53 46.44
C PRO A 287 -18.42 -16.76 46.21
N THR A 288 -17.64 -16.99 47.27
CA THR A 288 -16.23 -17.33 47.16
C THR A 288 -16.10 -18.84 46.98
N ILE A 289 -15.59 -19.30 45.84
CA ILE A 289 -15.18 -20.69 45.69
C ILE A 289 -13.73 -20.78 46.15
N ASN A 290 -13.53 -21.16 47.41
CA ASN A 290 -12.26 -21.66 47.90
C ASN A 290 -12.42 -23.15 48.22
N GLY A 291 -11.67 -24.00 47.52
CA GLY A 291 -11.50 -25.41 47.92
C GLY A 291 -12.73 -26.32 47.83
N GLY A 292 -13.66 -26.06 46.90
CA GLY A 292 -14.71 -27.03 46.54
C GLY A 292 -15.87 -27.18 47.54
N THR A 293 -15.96 -26.33 48.56
CA THR A 293 -17.15 -26.22 49.41
C THR A 293 -17.73 -24.80 49.31
N ASN A 294 -18.98 -24.70 48.85
CA ASN A 294 -19.71 -23.43 48.76
C ASN A 294 -20.04 -22.92 50.17
N THR A 295 -19.10 -22.21 50.79
CA THR A 295 -19.37 -21.42 51.98
C THR A 295 -19.55 -19.97 51.57
N ILE A 296 -20.63 -19.36 52.03
CA ILE A 296 -20.93 -17.94 51.80
C ILE A 296 -20.12 -17.16 52.83
N ASP A 297 -18.94 -16.69 52.45
CA ASP A 297 -18.13 -15.80 53.27
C ASP A 297 -18.32 -14.35 52.80
N SER A 298 -18.79 -13.51 53.71
CA SER A 298 -19.11 -12.10 53.47
C SER A 298 -17.87 -11.21 53.60
N VAL A 299 -16.87 -11.44 52.74
CA VAL A 299 -15.65 -10.63 52.70
C VAL A 299 -15.87 -9.37 51.86
N TYR A 300 -15.53 -8.21 52.43
CA TYR A 300 -15.57 -6.91 51.78
C TYR A 300 -14.68 -6.89 50.52
N ASN A 301 -15.29 -6.76 49.33
CA ASN A 301 -14.56 -6.63 48.06
C ASN A 301 -14.38 -5.14 47.66
N PRO A 302 -13.17 -4.56 47.76
CA PRO A 302 -12.90 -3.19 47.31
C PRO A 302 -12.94 -3.01 45.78
N GLN A 303 -13.01 -4.08 44.97
CA GLN A 303 -13.21 -4.02 43.52
C GLN A 303 -14.67 -3.92 43.10
N SER A 304 -15.64 -4.04 44.02
CA SER A 304 -17.06 -3.75 43.75
C SER A 304 -17.33 -2.23 43.86
N MET A 305 -16.58 -1.46 43.07
CA MET A 305 -16.80 -0.03 42.85
C MET A 305 -17.76 0.19 41.67
N SER A 306 -18.88 -0.55 41.62
CA SER A 306 -20.05 -0.02 40.92
C SER A 306 -20.55 1.17 41.73
N GLU A 307 -20.42 2.37 41.18
CA GLU A 307 -20.85 3.61 41.84
C GLU A 307 -22.38 3.72 41.82
N ASP A 308 -23.02 2.88 42.63
CA ASP A 308 -24.42 3.06 42.98
C ASP A 308 -24.55 4.37 43.79
N PHE A 309 -25.42 5.27 43.35
CA PHE A 309 -25.65 6.55 44.01
C PHE A 309 -26.70 6.39 45.11
N PHE A 310 -26.44 6.96 46.29
CA PHE A 310 -27.35 6.93 47.42
C PHE A 310 -27.78 8.35 47.79
N PHE A 311 -29.06 8.66 47.64
CA PHE A 311 -29.63 9.94 48.03
C PHE A 311 -30.61 9.76 49.20
N ALA A 312 -30.46 10.61 50.21
CA ALA A 312 -31.42 10.70 51.30
C ALA A 312 -32.62 11.55 50.85
N GLN A 313 -33.82 10.96 50.86
CA GLN A 313 -35.07 11.68 50.61
C GLN A 313 -35.87 11.77 51.92
N ARG A 314 -36.59 12.88 52.12
CA ARG A 314 -37.53 12.99 53.25
C ARG A 314 -38.88 12.41 52.84
N ALA A 315 -39.58 11.79 53.79
CA ALA A 315 -40.91 11.19 53.64
C ALA A 315 -41.98 12.19 53.15
N ASP A 316 -42.00 12.47 51.86
CA ASP A 316 -43.10 13.15 51.14
C ASP A 316 -43.99 12.11 50.43
N GLY A 317 -44.19 10.96 51.08
CA GLY A 317 -45.14 9.93 50.64
C GLY A 317 -44.72 9.00 49.49
N ARG A 318 -43.46 9.05 49.04
CA ARG A 318 -42.98 8.20 47.92
C ARG A 318 -42.12 6.99 48.30
N GLY A 319 -41.79 6.84 49.59
CA GLY A 319 -41.00 5.72 50.11
C GLY A 319 -39.59 5.61 49.52
N SER A 320 -38.84 4.59 49.93
CA SER A 320 -37.55 4.25 49.32
C SER A 320 -37.77 3.57 47.97
N ARG A 321 -37.04 4.01 46.94
CA ARG A 321 -37.16 3.45 45.57
C ARG A 321 -35.79 3.32 44.91
N VAL A 322 -35.69 2.36 44.00
CA VAL A 322 -34.50 2.15 43.18
C VAL A 322 -34.83 2.57 41.77
N GLU A 323 -34.08 3.54 41.25
CA GLU A 323 -34.15 3.96 39.85
C GLU A 323 -32.91 3.45 39.13
N THR A 324 -33.11 2.64 38.10
CA THR A 324 -32.04 2.21 37.21
C THR A 324 -31.81 3.32 36.20
N LEU A 325 -30.62 3.91 36.19
CA LEU A 325 -30.20 4.73 35.06
C LEU A 325 -29.95 3.78 33.89
N PRO A 326 -30.59 3.99 32.74
CA PRO A 326 -30.34 3.15 31.58
C PRO A 326 -28.84 3.18 31.29
N GLY A 327 -28.27 1.99 31.07
CA GLY A 327 -26.92 1.87 30.52
C GLY A 327 -26.82 2.62 29.20
N GLY A 328 -25.61 2.90 28.74
CA GLY A 328 -25.40 3.64 27.49
C GLY A 328 -26.03 2.92 26.29
N GLN A 329 -27.21 3.36 25.85
CA GLN A 329 -27.82 2.94 24.58
C GLN A 329 -27.27 3.83 23.47
N GLY A 330 -26.20 3.38 22.82
CA GLY A 330 -25.54 4.10 21.73
C GLY A 330 -24.74 3.15 20.84
N LEU A 331 -25.45 2.38 20.01
CA LEU A 331 -24.85 1.44 19.03
C LEU A 331 -24.48 2.11 17.69
N GLY A 332 -24.74 3.42 17.54
CA GLY A 332 -24.48 4.19 16.31
C GLY A 332 -23.03 4.64 16.11
N GLU A 333 -22.14 4.43 17.10
CA GLU A 333 -20.72 4.82 17.01
C GLU A 333 -19.89 3.89 16.10
N LEU A 334 -20.44 2.74 15.69
CA LEU A 334 -19.71 1.79 14.84
C LEU A 334 -19.59 2.28 13.40
N SER A 335 -20.61 2.95 12.85
CA SER A 335 -20.56 3.48 11.47
C SER A 335 -19.55 4.62 11.33
N ASP A 336 -19.35 5.41 12.39
CA ASP A 336 -18.34 6.47 12.40
C ASP A 336 -16.93 5.86 12.41
N LEU A 337 -16.74 4.77 13.16
CA LEU A 337 -15.48 4.01 13.16
C LEU A 337 -15.17 3.44 11.77
N GLU A 338 -16.17 2.82 11.11
CA GLU A 338 -16.05 2.32 9.75
C GLU A 338 -15.65 3.43 8.76
N TYR A 339 -16.27 4.62 8.85
CA TYR A 339 -15.89 5.76 8.03
C TYR A 339 -14.42 6.19 8.22
N PHE A 340 -13.93 6.25 9.45
CA PHE A 340 -12.53 6.61 9.71
C PHE A 340 -11.55 5.51 9.31
N MET A 341 -11.92 4.24 9.46
CA MET A 341 -11.16 3.10 8.94
C MET A 341 -11.01 3.20 7.42
N ASP A 342 -12.12 3.40 6.70
CA ASP A 342 -12.11 3.57 5.24
C ASP A 342 -11.28 4.79 4.81
N LYS A 343 -11.38 5.89 5.56
CA LYS A 343 -10.58 7.09 5.31
C LYS A 343 -9.09 6.85 5.50
N VAL A 344 -8.69 6.05 6.49
CA VAL A 344 -7.29 5.65 6.71
C VAL A 344 -6.80 4.77 5.57
N ILE A 345 -7.56 3.74 5.19
CA ILE A 345 -7.22 2.82 4.08
C ILE A 345 -7.08 3.59 2.76
N ARG A 346 -8.05 4.45 2.45
CA ARG A 346 -7.99 5.34 1.28
C ARG A 346 -6.79 6.29 1.34
N GLY A 347 -6.43 6.75 2.53
CA GLY A 347 -5.26 7.59 2.77
C GLY A 347 -3.95 6.87 2.50
N LEU A 348 -3.87 5.57 2.83
CA LEU A 348 -2.72 4.69 2.55
C LEU A 348 -2.57 4.36 1.06
N ARG A 349 -3.58 4.71 0.25
CA ARG A 349 -3.61 4.56 -1.23
C ARG A 349 -3.59 3.10 -1.71
N ILE A 350 -4.02 2.17 -0.87
CA ILE A 350 -4.08 0.76 -1.22
C ILE A 350 -5.47 0.44 -1.79
N PRO A 351 -5.56 -0.43 -2.82
CA PRO A 351 -6.84 -0.87 -3.34
C PRO A 351 -7.73 -1.47 -2.25
N TYR A 352 -9.02 -1.11 -2.25
CA TYR A 352 -9.97 -1.61 -1.24
C TYR A 352 -10.09 -3.14 -1.26
N SER A 353 -9.88 -3.77 -2.42
CA SER A 353 -9.92 -5.22 -2.59
C SER A 353 -8.92 -5.98 -1.72
N TYR A 354 -7.84 -5.34 -1.27
CA TYR A 354 -6.82 -6.03 -0.49
C TYR A 354 -7.20 -6.15 0.99
N MET A 355 -8.01 -5.21 1.50
CA MET A 355 -8.36 -5.15 2.92
C MET A 355 -9.72 -5.77 3.22
N TYR A 356 -10.71 -5.54 2.35
CA TYR A 356 -12.07 -6.03 2.54
C TYR A 356 -12.30 -7.26 1.65
N GLN A 357 -12.21 -8.46 2.25
CA GLN A 357 -12.87 -9.62 1.67
C GLN A 357 -14.37 -9.46 1.95
N ASP A 358 -15.17 -9.36 0.88
CA ASP A 358 -16.62 -9.25 0.99
C ASP A 358 -17.16 -10.39 1.87
N LYS A 359 -17.67 -10.07 3.07
CA LYS A 359 -18.16 -11.05 4.07
C LYS A 359 -19.46 -11.76 3.64
N THR A 360 -19.93 -11.51 2.42
CA THR A 360 -21.20 -12.05 1.93
C THR A 360 -20.92 -12.88 0.68
N GLY A 361 -20.71 -14.18 0.86
CA GLY A 361 -20.59 -15.18 -0.21
C GLY A 361 -21.91 -15.41 -0.97
N SER A 362 -22.61 -14.35 -1.32
CA SER A 362 -23.90 -14.39 -2.01
C SER A 362 -24.18 -13.04 -2.66
N GLN A 363 -23.38 -12.65 -3.65
CA GLN A 363 -23.87 -11.84 -4.77
C GLN A 363 -23.12 -12.29 -6.04
N PRO A 364 -23.82 -12.44 -7.17
CA PRO A 364 -23.20 -12.86 -8.42
C PRO A 364 -22.11 -11.84 -8.78
N PHE A 365 -20.99 -12.36 -9.29
CA PHE A 365 -19.92 -11.61 -9.93
C PHE A 365 -20.54 -10.57 -10.89
N ASN A 366 -20.67 -9.33 -10.43
CA ASN A 366 -21.14 -8.24 -11.26
C ASN A 366 -19.92 -7.66 -11.95
N ASP A 367 -19.81 -7.89 -13.25
CA ASP A 367 -18.72 -7.52 -14.17
C ASP A 367 -18.22 -6.08 -13.97
N GLY A 368 -19.12 -5.13 -13.68
CA GLY A 368 -18.76 -3.73 -13.37
C GLY A 368 -17.94 -3.52 -12.08
N LYS A 369 -17.95 -4.45 -11.12
CA LYS A 369 -17.08 -4.39 -9.93
C LYS A 369 -15.64 -4.78 -10.26
N VAL A 370 -15.43 -5.64 -11.27
CA VAL A 370 -14.09 -6.09 -11.71
C VAL A 370 -13.36 -4.91 -12.36
N GLY A 371 -14.03 -4.17 -13.25
CA GLY A 371 -13.45 -2.97 -13.86
C GLY A 371 -13.09 -1.85 -12.87
N ILE A 372 -13.88 -1.63 -11.81
CA ILE A 372 -13.56 -0.64 -10.76
C ILE A 372 -12.34 -1.08 -9.94
N ALA A 373 -12.25 -2.36 -9.59
CA ALA A 373 -11.09 -2.91 -8.90
C ALA A 373 -9.82 -2.73 -9.74
N TYR A 374 -9.91 -2.99 -11.04
CA TYR A 374 -8.81 -2.80 -11.98
C TYR A 374 -8.33 -1.34 -12.11
N ILE A 375 -9.25 -0.36 -12.18
CA ILE A 375 -8.86 1.07 -12.20
C ILE A 375 -8.12 1.46 -10.92
N GLN A 376 -8.55 0.93 -9.77
CA GLN A 376 -7.86 1.17 -8.50
C GLN A 376 -6.48 0.54 -8.48
N GLU A 377 -6.35 -0.68 -9.02
CA GLU A 377 -5.08 -1.39 -9.17
C GLU A 377 -4.11 -0.62 -10.09
N LEU A 378 -4.55 -0.16 -11.25
CA LEU A 378 -3.72 0.63 -12.16
C LEU A 378 -3.22 1.92 -11.51
N ARG A 379 -4.08 2.61 -10.74
CA ARG A 379 -3.66 3.81 -9.99
C ARG A 379 -2.63 3.48 -8.91
N PHE A 380 -2.76 2.31 -8.28
CA PHE A 380 -1.82 1.81 -7.29
C PHE A 380 -0.48 1.43 -7.93
N ALA A 381 -0.48 0.70 -9.04
CA ALA A 381 0.72 0.38 -9.81
C ALA A 381 1.47 1.63 -10.28
N LEU A 382 0.77 2.66 -10.80
CA LEU A 382 1.39 3.94 -11.16
C LEU A 382 1.91 4.72 -9.94
N PHE A 383 1.31 4.54 -8.76
CA PHE A 383 1.82 5.12 -7.53
C PHE A 383 3.10 4.41 -7.07
N VAL A 384 3.12 3.08 -7.07
CA VAL A 384 4.28 2.25 -6.74
C VAL A 384 5.43 2.51 -7.72
N ALA A 385 5.17 2.55 -9.03
CA ALA A 385 6.18 2.82 -10.04
C ALA A 385 6.88 4.17 -9.83
N ARG A 386 6.14 5.21 -9.41
CA ARG A 386 6.73 6.50 -9.05
C ARG A 386 7.63 6.42 -7.83
N LEU A 387 7.24 5.67 -6.80
CA LEU A 387 8.07 5.45 -5.61
C LEU A 387 9.32 4.62 -5.94
N GLN A 388 9.16 3.62 -6.80
CA GLN A 388 10.22 2.73 -7.27
C GLN A 388 11.31 3.52 -8.02
N GLN A 389 10.92 4.48 -8.88
CA GLN A 389 11.86 5.32 -9.62
C GLN A 389 12.88 6.05 -8.72
N TYR A 390 12.45 6.55 -7.56
CA TYR A 390 13.36 7.19 -6.60
C TYR A 390 14.43 6.23 -6.07
N ILE A 391 14.09 4.96 -5.86
CA ILE A 391 15.03 3.93 -5.41
C ILE A 391 15.95 3.51 -6.55
N GLU A 392 15.39 3.31 -7.76
CA GLU A 392 16.13 2.95 -8.97
C GLU A 392 17.24 3.95 -9.28
N ASP A 393 16.94 5.25 -9.26
CA ASP A 393 17.92 6.30 -9.56
C ASP A 393 19.13 6.26 -8.61
N ILE A 394 18.92 5.83 -7.37
CA ILE A 394 19.96 5.75 -6.35
C ILE A 394 20.76 4.46 -6.49
N LEU A 395 20.09 3.35 -6.80
CA LEU A 395 20.74 2.07 -7.12
C LEU A 395 21.62 2.19 -8.37
N ASP A 396 21.12 2.82 -9.43
CA ASP A 396 21.85 3.03 -10.68
C ASP A 396 23.11 3.87 -10.46
N LYS A 397 22.98 5.01 -9.75
CA LYS A 397 24.13 5.87 -9.41
C LYS A 397 25.19 5.15 -8.57
N GLU A 398 24.77 4.34 -7.60
CA GLU A 398 25.72 3.62 -6.74
C GLU A 398 26.37 2.43 -7.45
N PHE A 399 25.65 1.76 -8.34
CA PHE A 399 26.21 0.69 -9.17
C PHE A 399 27.22 1.22 -10.19
N LYS A 400 26.94 2.36 -10.84
CA LYS A 400 27.90 3.05 -11.71
C LYS A 400 29.21 3.39 -10.99
N LYS A 401 29.12 3.85 -9.74
CA LYS A 401 30.31 4.06 -8.89
C LYS A 401 31.04 2.75 -8.59
N TYR A 402 30.30 1.67 -8.33
CA TYR A 402 30.87 0.35 -8.09
C TYR A 402 31.62 -0.20 -9.33
N LEU A 403 31.09 -0.05 -10.54
CA LEU A 403 31.79 -0.47 -11.77
C LEU A 403 33.10 0.31 -11.97
N LYS A 404 33.06 1.63 -11.75
CA LYS A 404 34.27 2.48 -11.81
C LYS A 404 35.31 2.04 -10.78
N ALA A 405 34.89 1.68 -9.57
CA ALA A 405 35.76 1.13 -8.52
C ALA A 405 36.38 -0.22 -8.91
N ALA A 406 35.64 -1.03 -9.67
CA ALA A 406 36.08 -2.33 -10.18
C ALA A 406 36.95 -2.22 -11.45
N ASN A 407 37.24 -1.00 -11.94
CA ASN A 407 37.94 -0.72 -13.20
C ASN A 407 37.24 -1.31 -14.45
N ILE A 408 35.91 -1.43 -14.42
CA ILE A 408 35.11 -1.79 -15.61
C ILE A 408 34.70 -0.48 -16.28
N ILE A 409 35.26 -0.22 -17.47
CA ILE A 409 35.07 1.04 -18.20
C ILE A 409 33.98 0.82 -19.24
N ILE A 410 32.76 1.26 -18.92
CA ILE A 410 31.60 1.24 -19.81
C ILE A 410 30.98 2.64 -19.76
N SER A 411 30.35 3.09 -20.83
CA SER A 411 29.70 4.39 -20.83
C SER A 411 28.51 4.38 -19.86
N ASP A 412 28.41 5.44 -19.05
CA ASP A 412 27.37 5.58 -18.02
C ASP A 412 25.95 5.68 -18.63
N PHE A 413 25.83 5.88 -19.94
CA PHE A 413 24.55 6.07 -20.63
C PHE A 413 24.00 4.77 -21.25
N ASP A 414 24.84 3.76 -21.43
CA ASP A 414 24.50 2.58 -22.24
C ASP A 414 23.58 1.60 -21.51
N TYR A 415 23.47 1.74 -20.19
CA TYR A 415 22.65 0.86 -19.36
C TYR A 415 22.02 1.61 -18.18
N LYS A 416 20.90 1.06 -17.73
CA LYS A 416 20.19 1.50 -16.52
C LYS A 416 19.79 0.27 -15.70
N ILE A 417 19.99 0.35 -14.39
CA ILE A 417 19.44 -0.65 -13.48
C ILE A 417 18.03 -0.23 -13.09
N GLN A 418 17.10 -1.16 -13.22
CA GLN A 418 15.71 -0.99 -12.81
C GLN A 418 15.29 -2.13 -11.89
N LEU A 419 14.35 -1.84 -11.02
CA LEU A 419 13.65 -2.88 -10.28
C LEU A 419 12.62 -3.51 -11.24
N PRO A 420 12.25 -4.78 -11.04
CA PRO A 420 11.19 -5.39 -11.84
C PRO A 420 9.92 -4.54 -11.73
N THR A 421 9.19 -4.40 -12.84
CA THR A 421 7.89 -3.73 -12.80
C THR A 421 6.93 -4.56 -11.93
N PRO A 422 5.96 -3.94 -11.25
CA PRO A 422 4.93 -4.68 -10.53
C PRO A 422 4.12 -5.54 -11.53
N GLN A 423 4.36 -6.84 -11.53
CA GLN A 423 3.90 -7.77 -12.59
C GLN A 423 2.56 -8.47 -12.26
N ASN A 424 2.09 -8.43 -11.01
CA ASN A 424 1.02 -9.31 -10.52
C ASN A 424 -0.32 -9.22 -11.28
N PHE A 425 -0.55 -8.20 -12.12
CA PHE A 425 -1.78 -8.06 -12.90
C PHE A 425 -1.61 -7.74 -14.39
N ASN A 426 -0.39 -7.69 -14.94
CA ASN A 426 -0.25 -7.34 -16.37
C ASN A 426 -0.84 -8.40 -17.30
N THR A 427 -0.68 -9.68 -16.98
CA THR A 427 -1.21 -10.80 -17.77
C THR A 427 -2.73 -10.90 -17.68
N TYR A 428 -3.30 -10.84 -16.47
CA TYR A 428 -4.76 -10.83 -16.27
C TYR A 428 -5.44 -9.65 -16.94
N ARG A 429 -4.83 -8.47 -16.84
CA ARG A 429 -5.23 -7.25 -17.53
C ARG A 429 -5.18 -7.38 -19.04
N GLN A 430 -4.09 -7.94 -19.57
CA GLN A 430 -3.96 -8.23 -20.99
C GLN A 430 -5.09 -9.17 -21.43
N GLN A 431 -5.32 -10.26 -20.70
CA GLN A 431 -6.41 -11.21 -21.01
C GLN A 431 -7.81 -10.56 -21.01
N GLU A 432 -8.11 -9.65 -20.09
CA GLU A 432 -9.39 -8.95 -20.06
C GLU A 432 -9.51 -7.92 -21.20
N LEU A 433 -8.44 -7.16 -21.46
CA LEU A 433 -8.39 -6.27 -22.62
C LEU A 433 -8.58 -7.06 -23.91
N ASP A 434 -7.88 -8.19 -24.06
CA ASP A 434 -8.00 -9.08 -25.19
C ASP A 434 -9.43 -9.64 -25.32
N THR A 435 -10.08 -9.99 -24.21
CA THR A 435 -11.48 -10.42 -24.20
C THR A 435 -12.41 -9.32 -24.72
N ASN A 436 -12.20 -8.08 -24.28
CA ASN A 436 -12.96 -6.92 -24.76
C ASN A 436 -12.67 -6.62 -26.24
N LEU A 437 -11.40 -6.64 -26.65
CA LEU A 437 -10.98 -6.42 -28.03
C LEU A 437 -11.58 -7.51 -28.94
N LEU A 438 -11.56 -8.77 -28.54
CA LEU A 438 -12.18 -9.90 -29.25
C LEU A 438 -13.70 -9.76 -29.34
N SER A 439 -14.37 -9.26 -28.29
CA SER A 439 -15.81 -8.97 -28.33
C SER A 439 -16.13 -7.83 -29.33
N THR A 440 -15.33 -6.76 -29.34
CA THR A 440 -15.50 -5.67 -30.32
C THR A 440 -15.19 -6.14 -31.73
N TYR A 441 -14.17 -6.98 -31.91
CA TYR A 441 -13.85 -7.62 -33.18
C TYR A 441 -15.01 -8.48 -33.67
N GLY A 442 -15.57 -9.36 -32.82
CA GLY A 442 -16.70 -10.21 -33.17
C GLY A 442 -17.97 -9.43 -33.55
N SER A 443 -18.14 -8.23 -33.03
CA SER A 443 -19.25 -7.32 -33.41
C SER A 443 -18.97 -6.55 -34.72
N ALA A 444 -17.69 -6.30 -35.02
CA ALA A 444 -17.27 -5.61 -36.24
C ALA A 444 -17.14 -6.57 -37.44
N ASP A 445 -16.80 -7.85 -37.19
CA ASP A 445 -16.67 -8.91 -38.19
C ASP A 445 -18.05 -9.32 -38.71
N GLY A 446 -18.45 -8.75 -39.85
CA GLY A 446 -19.79 -8.89 -40.43
C GLY A 446 -20.33 -7.61 -41.04
N ILE A 447 -19.73 -6.45 -40.72
CA ILE A 447 -20.08 -5.17 -41.35
C ILE A 447 -19.45 -5.11 -42.75
N GLN A 448 -20.28 -5.19 -43.79
CA GLN A 448 -19.84 -5.26 -45.20
C GLN A 448 -18.97 -4.08 -45.68
N HIS A 449 -19.02 -2.93 -45.00
CA HIS A 449 -18.23 -1.75 -45.36
C HIS A 449 -16.86 -1.67 -44.67
N LEU A 450 -16.55 -2.55 -43.72
CA LEU A 450 -15.29 -2.57 -43.01
C LEU A 450 -14.37 -3.65 -43.58
N SER A 451 -13.14 -3.30 -43.93
CA SER A 451 -12.14 -4.28 -44.36
C SER A 451 -11.56 -5.01 -43.16
N LYS A 452 -11.22 -6.30 -43.31
CA LYS A 452 -10.65 -7.10 -42.22
C LYS A 452 -9.34 -6.52 -41.67
N ARG A 453 -8.48 -5.98 -42.54
CA ARG A 453 -7.25 -5.26 -42.14
C ARG A 453 -7.55 -4.00 -41.32
N PHE A 454 -8.59 -3.25 -41.68
CA PHE A 454 -9.02 -2.08 -40.90
C PHE A 454 -9.59 -2.48 -39.54
N ILE A 455 -10.30 -3.61 -39.47
CA ILE A 455 -10.83 -4.12 -38.20
C ILE A 455 -9.68 -4.57 -37.28
N LEU A 456 -8.67 -5.25 -37.81
CA LEU A 456 -7.47 -5.67 -37.08
C LEU A 456 -6.66 -4.48 -36.54
N ASP A 457 -6.49 -3.41 -37.35
CA ASP A 457 -5.76 -2.20 -36.94
C ASP A 457 -6.55 -1.34 -35.93
N LYS A 458 -7.86 -1.12 -36.16
CA LYS A 458 -8.65 -0.20 -35.31
C LYS A 458 -9.29 -0.82 -34.08
N TYR A 459 -9.86 -2.03 -34.21
CA TYR A 459 -10.59 -2.66 -33.12
C TYR A 459 -9.74 -3.65 -32.34
N LEU A 460 -8.84 -4.40 -33.02
CA LEU A 460 -7.90 -5.28 -32.34
C LEU A 460 -6.60 -4.56 -31.91
N GLN A 461 -6.38 -3.32 -32.38
CA GLN A 461 -5.22 -2.47 -32.05
C GLN A 461 -3.84 -3.11 -32.36
N LEU A 462 -3.78 -3.96 -33.37
CA LEU A 462 -2.51 -4.59 -33.79
C LEU A 462 -1.61 -3.60 -34.54
N ASN A 463 -0.30 -3.71 -34.30
CA ASN A 463 0.68 -2.99 -35.10
C ASN A 463 0.76 -3.56 -36.52
N LYS A 464 1.20 -2.73 -37.48
CA LYS A 464 1.37 -3.16 -38.89
C LYS A 464 2.28 -4.38 -39.03
N GLU A 465 3.35 -4.43 -38.23
CA GLU A 465 4.29 -5.55 -38.21
C GLU A 465 3.65 -6.82 -37.66
N GLU A 466 2.80 -6.70 -36.64
CA GLU A 466 2.06 -7.82 -36.06
C GLU A 466 1.00 -8.36 -37.03
N ILE A 467 0.34 -7.47 -37.79
CA ILE A 467 -0.59 -7.86 -38.85
C ILE A 467 0.15 -8.64 -39.95
N ILE A 468 1.30 -8.15 -40.41
CA ILE A 468 2.12 -8.85 -41.42
C ILE A 468 2.58 -10.21 -40.89
N ARG A 469 3.04 -10.27 -39.64
CA ARG A 469 3.45 -11.52 -38.99
C ARG A 469 2.30 -12.51 -38.88
N ASN A 470 1.11 -12.05 -38.50
CA ASN A 470 -0.10 -12.87 -38.45
C ASN A 470 -0.50 -13.36 -39.85
N GLU A 471 -0.43 -12.51 -40.87
CA GLU A 471 -0.68 -12.90 -42.26
C GLU A 471 0.33 -13.94 -42.76
N MET A 472 1.62 -13.83 -42.41
CA MET A 472 2.63 -14.83 -42.72
C MET A 472 2.32 -16.18 -42.06
N MET A 473 2.01 -16.18 -40.76
CA MET A 473 1.60 -17.40 -40.04
C MET A 473 0.34 -18.03 -40.67
N LEU A 474 -0.65 -17.21 -41.04
CA LEU A 474 -1.87 -17.69 -41.69
C LEU A 474 -1.60 -18.27 -43.10
N ARG A 475 -0.61 -17.74 -43.84
CA ARG A 475 -0.17 -18.32 -45.12
C ARG A 475 0.48 -19.69 -44.92
N GLU A 476 1.31 -19.84 -43.90
CA GLU A 476 1.92 -21.12 -43.54
C GLU A 476 0.86 -22.16 -43.18
N GLU A 477 -0.14 -21.78 -42.36
CA GLU A 477 -1.27 -22.65 -41.99
C GLU A 477 -2.11 -23.08 -43.21
N ARG A 478 -2.22 -22.22 -44.23
CA ARG A 478 -2.98 -22.49 -45.46
C ARG A 478 -2.15 -23.10 -46.59
N GLY A 479 -0.85 -23.32 -46.39
CA GLY A 479 0.06 -23.90 -47.38
C GLY A 479 0.31 -23.01 -48.59
N LEU A 480 0.20 -21.69 -48.45
CA LEU A 480 0.49 -20.71 -49.51
C LEU A 480 1.99 -20.36 -49.54
N PRO A 481 2.60 -20.15 -50.72
CA PRO A 481 4.00 -19.77 -50.83
C PRO A 481 4.27 -18.38 -50.22
N ALA A 482 5.40 -18.23 -49.55
CA ALA A 482 5.80 -17.02 -48.82
C ALA A 482 6.35 -15.89 -49.73
N ASP A 483 5.94 -15.83 -51.00
CA ASP A 483 6.47 -14.86 -51.96
C ASP A 483 5.73 -13.52 -51.88
N GLU A 484 6.47 -12.44 -51.59
CA GLU A 484 5.93 -11.07 -51.47
C GLU A 484 5.31 -10.52 -52.77
N GLU A 485 5.74 -11.04 -53.94
CA GLU A 485 5.25 -10.58 -55.25
C GLU A 485 3.77 -10.87 -55.52
N ASN A 486 3.16 -11.82 -54.80
CA ASN A 486 1.73 -12.17 -54.93
C ASN A 486 0.89 -11.72 -53.74
N ALA A 487 1.46 -10.93 -52.82
CA ALA A 487 0.81 -10.57 -51.56
C ALA A 487 -0.57 -9.91 -51.74
N ASP A 488 -0.77 -9.11 -52.80
CA ASP A 488 -2.05 -8.46 -53.09
C ASP A 488 -3.08 -9.41 -53.75
N LYS A 489 -2.61 -10.43 -54.47
CA LYS A 489 -3.47 -11.42 -55.14
C LYS A 489 -3.96 -12.50 -54.18
N ASP A 490 -3.22 -12.74 -53.10
CA ASP A 490 -3.55 -13.72 -52.07
C ASP A 490 -4.48 -13.15 -50.98
N LEU A 491 -4.76 -11.84 -51.00
CA LEU A 491 -5.67 -11.19 -50.03
C LEU A 491 -7.08 -11.78 -50.00
N PRO A 492 -7.72 -12.11 -51.14
CA PRO A 492 -9.00 -12.81 -51.15
C PRO A 492 -8.89 -14.25 -50.63
N LEU A 493 -7.76 -14.93 -50.85
CA LEU A 493 -7.52 -16.27 -50.28
C LEU A 493 -7.22 -16.25 -48.78
N LEU A 494 -6.76 -15.13 -48.24
CA LEU A 494 -6.46 -14.92 -46.82
C LEU A 494 -7.70 -14.48 -46.02
N TYR A 495 -8.46 -13.53 -46.56
CA TYR A 495 -9.55 -12.88 -45.84
C TYR A 495 -10.95 -13.19 -46.39
N GLY A 496 -11.07 -13.79 -47.57
CA GLY A 496 -12.35 -14.17 -48.15
C GLY A 496 -13.00 -15.33 -47.40
N THR A 497 -14.33 -15.34 -47.36
CA THR A 497 -15.09 -16.59 -47.20
C THR A 497 -14.83 -17.41 -48.45
N GLY A 498 -14.32 -18.64 -48.29
CA GLY A 498 -14.00 -19.52 -49.42
C GLY A 498 -15.15 -19.54 -50.43
N ASP A 499 -14.90 -19.00 -51.62
CA ASP A 499 -15.83 -19.13 -52.72
C ASP A 499 -15.63 -20.52 -53.31
N GLU A 500 -16.62 -21.36 -53.07
CA GLU A 500 -16.86 -22.56 -53.85
C GLU A 500 -16.94 -22.18 -55.33
N GLY A 501 -16.01 -22.67 -56.14
CA GLY A 501 -16.26 -22.85 -57.57
C GLY A 501 -15.27 -22.20 -58.52
N GLY A 502 -14.50 -23.03 -59.22
CA GLY A 502 -13.80 -22.60 -60.43
C GLY A 502 -12.61 -23.49 -60.78
N GLY A 503 -12.88 -24.75 -61.11
CA GLY A 503 -11.86 -25.80 -61.19
C GLY A 503 -11.01 -25.85 -62.47
N MET A 504 -10.12 -26.84 -62.50
CA MET A 504 -9.93 -27.74 -63.63
C MET A 504 -8.86 -28.80 -63.32
N GLY A 505 -9.19 -30.06 -63.63
CA GLY A 505 -8.26 -30.99 -64.27
C GLY A 505 -7.45 -31.92 -63.37
N GLY A 506 -7.83 -33.21 -63.34
CA GLY A 506 -6.96 -34.24 -62.77
C GLY A 506 -7.58 -35.63 -62.73
N PHE A 507 -7.66 -36.27 -63.89
CA PHE A 507 -8.01 -37.68 -64.09
C PHE A 507 -7.32 -38.67 -63.12
N GLY A 508 -8.09 -39.64 -62.62
CA GLY A 508 -7.72 -41.05 -62.67
C GLY A 508 -7.24 -41.73 -61.37
N GLY A 509 -7.93 -42.81 -60.99
CA GLY A 509 -7.34 -43.88 -60.18
C GLY A 509 -8.29 -44.50 -59.16
N GLY A 510 -9.06 -45.50 -59.58
CA GLY A 510 -9.91 -46.30 -58.69
C GLY A 510 -9.12 -47.24 -57.77
N GLY A 511 -9.75 -47.62 -56.66
CA GLY A 511 -9.26 -48.67 -55.76
C GLY A 511 -10.26 -48.96 -54.64
N LEU A 512 -10.90 -50.13 -54.73
CA LEU A 512 -11.80 -50.72 -53.74
C LEU A 512 -11.15 -50.99 -52.38
N GLY A 513 -11.98 -50.98 -51.33
CA GLY A 513 -11.79 -51.68 -50.06
C GLY A 513 -12.33 -50.84 -48.90
N GLY A 514 -13.37 -51.19 -48.13
CA GLY A 514 -13.88 -52.50 -47.76
C GLY A 514 -13.68 -52.70 -46.25
N MET A 515 -14.79 -52.54 -45.51
CA MET A 515 -15.13 -53.29 -44.27
C MET A 515 -14.64 -52.80 -42.89
N GLY A 516 -15.61 -52.74 -41.96
CA GLY A 516 -15.46 -52.74 -40.48
C GLY A 516 -16.01 -51.47 -39.82
N GLY A 517 -17.06 -51.44 -38.99
CA GLY A 517 -17.80 -52.47 -38.26
C GLY A 517 -17.76 -52.17 -36.75
N PHE A 518 -18.95 -52.14 -36.11
CA PHE A 518 -19.25 -52.03 -34.66
C PHE A 518 -19.08 -50.64 -34.02
N GLY A 519 -19.98 -50.09 -33.19
CA GLY A 519 -21.19 -50.53 -32.46
C GLY A 519 -21.41 -49.45 -31.36
N GLY A 520 -22.55 -49.22 -30.71
CA GLY A 520 -23.86 -49.85 -30.65
C GLY A 520 -24.81 -48.92 -29.88
N GLU A 521 -26.09 -49.24 -30.03
CA GLU A 521 -27.30 -48.59 -29.54
C GLU A 521 -27.52 -48.83 -28.03
N PHE A 522 -28.11 -47.86 -27.31
CA PHE A 522 -29.33 -47.98 -26.48
C PHE A 522 -29.44 -46.88 -25.40
N GLY A 523 -30.63 -46.28 -25.30
CA GLY A 523 -31.15 -45.76 -24.03
C GLY A 523 -31.99 -44.49 -24.09
N ASP A 524 -33.13 -44.50 -24.80
CA ASP A 524 -34.24 -43.55 -24.57
C ASP A 524 -35.17 -44.12 -23.50
N GLU A 525 -35.59 -43.30 -22.53
CA GLU A 525 -36.85 -43.47 -21.81
C GLU A 525 -37.42 -42.11 -21.37
N GLU A 526 -38.73 -41.98 -21.58
CA GLU A 526 -39.56 -40.78 -21.69
C GLU A 526 -40.02 -40.14 -20.36
N GLY A 527 -40.55 -38.92 -20.50
CA GLY A 527 -41.80 -38.48 -19.85
C GLY A 527 -41.65 -37.20 -19.01
N GLY A 528 -42.42 -36.11 -19.18
CA GLY A 528 -43.61 -35.83 -19.98
C GLY A 528 -44.34 -34.60 -19.40
N GLU A 529 -45.31 -34.08 -20.18
CA GLU A 529 -46.38 -33.10 -19.88
C GLU A 529 -46.01 -31.59 -19.98
N GLU A 530 -46.35 -30.92 -21.10
CA GLU A 530 -47.66 -30.31 -21.51
C GLU A 530 -48.02 -29.07 -20.66
N GLY A 531 -48.07 -27.84 -21.22
CA GLY A 531 -49.20 -27.27 -21.99
C GLY A 531 -50.14 -26.50 -21.03
N ASP A 532 -50.72 -25.32 -21.26
CA ASP A 532 -50.86 -24.37 -22.35
C ASP A 532 -51.57 -23.10 -21.76
N MET A 533 -51.73 -22.05 -22.57
CA MET A 533 -52.73 -20.97 -22.51
C MET A 533 -52.44 -19.61 -21.82
N MET A 534 -52.11 -18.64 -22.69
CA MET A 534 -52.83 -17.36 -22.97
C MET A 534 -53.57 -16.62 -21.84
N ALA A 535 -53.33 -15.30 -21.70
CA ALA A 535 -54.20 -14.25 -22.27
C ALA A 535 -54.02 -12.84 -21.63
N GLY A 536 -54.03 -11.81 -22.49
CA GLY A 536 -54.60 -10.45 -22.24
C GLY A 536 -53.67 -9.42 -21.56
N ALA A 537 -53.13 -8.43 -22.29
CA ALA A 537 -53.78 -7.13 -22.65
C ALA A 537 -53.98 -6.21 -21.42
N GLU A 538 -53.75 -4.91 -21.41
CA GLU A 538 -53.32 -3.87 -22.36
C GLU A 538 -53.14 -2.59 -21.51
N GLY A 539 -52.21 -1.71 -21.88
CA GLY A 539 -52.44 -0.25 -21.83
C GLY A 539 -52.15 0.53 -20.54
N GLY A 540 -51.36 1.60 -20.69
CA GLY A 540 -51.72 2.90 -20.09
C GLY A 540 -50.58 3.71 -19.47
N GLU A 541 -50.39 4.92 -20.02
CA GLU A 541 -49.82 6.13 -19.40
C GLU A 541 -48.27 6.24 -19.39
N ALA A 542 -47.63 6.88 -20.39
CA ALA A 542 -47.63 8.29 -20.82
C ALA A 542 -46.84 9.24 -19.88
N MET A 543 -45.75 9.78 -20.43
CA MET A 543 -44.97 10.91 -19.91
C MET A 543 -45.78 12.22 -19.92
N PRO A 544 -45.24 13.29 -19.29
CA PRO A 544 -44.87 14.42 -20.15
C PRO A 544 -43.50 15.07 -19.86
N SER A 545 -43.08 15.80 -20.88
CA SER A 545 -41.84 16.51 -21.20
C SER A 545 -41.64 17.89 -20.53
N GLU A 546 -40.36 18.29 -20.42
CA GLU A 546 -39.71 19.61 -20.69
C GLU A 546 -40.59 20.88 -20.88
N GLU A 547 -40.32 22.08 -20.31
CA GLU A 547 -39.19 23.06 -20.49
C GLU A 547 -39.57 24.38 -19.68
N PRO A 548 -38.85 25.55 -19.67
CA PRO A 548 -37.51 25.91 -19.16
C PRO A 548 -37.54 27.20 -18.23
N PRO A 549 -36.46 28.02 -18.01
CA PRO A 549 -36.23 28.76 -16.77
C PRO A 549 -36.72 30.22 -16.75
N GLY A 550 -36.92 30.77 -15.54
CA GLY A 550 -37.25 32.18 -15.30
C GLY A 550 -36.31 32.84 -14.29
N ALA A 551 -35.79 34.01 -14.68
CA ALA A 551 -34.87 34.86 -13.93
C ALA A 551 -35.55 35.69 -12.83
N GLY A 552 -34.75 36.10 -11.82
CA GLY A 552 -34.92 37.36 -11.09
C GLY A 552 -35.41 37.26 -9.64
N SER A 553 -34.51 37.37 -8.68
CA SER A 553 -34.37 38.50 -7.73
C SER A 553 -33.01 38.42 -7.06
#